data_AF-A0A9Q3EMB9-F1
#
_entry.id   AF-A0A9Q3EMB9-F1
#
_cell.length_a   1.000
_cell.length_b   1.000
_cell.length_c   1.000
_cell.angle_alpha   90.00
_cell.angle_beta   90.00
_cell.angle_gamma   90.00
#
_symmetry.space_group_name_H-M   'P 1'
#
loop_
_entity.id
_entity.type
_entity.pdbx_description
1 polymer ?
#
loop_
_entity_poly.entity_id
_entity_poly.type
_entity_poly.pdbx_seq_one_letter_code
_entity_poly.pdbx_strand_id
1 'polypeptide(L)'
;MEPDFKEGDQVLVSTLNFNNLKGPKKMRDSFLGPFTLIKLIEKNAVEVKLTEEFSRKHPVFPVSLVKPYFQTEEDKFPSRKNNPTPPVIVELEDSPCPVKKIIKAIKIRLNGKYQRQ
;
A
#
# COMPACT_ATOMS: atom_id res chain seq x y z
N MET A 1 -2.68 -23.79 7.57
CA MET A 1 -3.45 -23.45 8.79
C MET A 1 -3.86 -22.01 8.61
N GLU A 2 -5.15 -21.76 8.38
CA GLU A 2 -5.66 -20.39 8.33
C GLU A 2 -5.74 -19.86 9.76
N PRO A 3 -5.29 -18.63 10.03
CA PRO A 3 -5.37 -18.06 11.37
C PRO A 3 -6.83 -17.79 11.75
N ASP A 4 -7.23 -18.23 12.94
CA ASP A 4 -8.53 -17.90 13.51
C ASP A 4 -8.53 -16.43 13.95
N PHE A 5 -9.34 -15.62 13.28
CA PHE A 5 -9.53 -14.20 13.60
C PHE A 5 -10.76 -13.99 14.49
N LYS A 6 -10.68 -13.03 15.41
CA LYS A 6 -11.81 -12.61 16.22
C LYS A 6 -12.19 -11.15 15.93
N GLU A 7 -13.45 -10.82 16.20
CA GLU A 7 -13.92 -9.44 16.15
C GLU A 7 -13.13 -8.59 17.16
N GLY A 8 -12.65 -7.42 16.71
CA GLY A 8 -11.80 -6.54 17.51
C GLY A 8 -10.30 -6.73 17.34
N ASP A 9 -9.84 -7.83 16.73
CA ASP A 9 -8.41 -8.04 16.46
C ASP A 9 -7.86 -6.98 15.48
N GLN A 10 -6.59 -6.65 15.63
CA GLN A 10 -5.87 -5.81 14.67
C GLN A 10 -5.26 -6.67 13.56
N VAL A 11 -5.46 -6.25 12.32
CA VAL A 11 -4.99 -6.97 11.14
C VAL A 11 -4.39 -6.06 10.10
N LEU A 12 -3.44 -6.61 9.35
CA LEU A 12 -2.80 -5.98 8.20
C LEU A 12 -3.47 -6.47 6.91
N VAL A 13 -3.75 -5.56 5.97
CA VAL A 13 -4.39 -5.89 4.68
C VAL A 13 -3.39 -5.77 3.53
N SER A 14 -3.34 -6.76 2.64
CA SER A 14 -2.41 -6.79 1.52
C SER A 14 -2.63 -5.67 0.50
N THR A 15 -1.55 -5.06 0.02
CA THR A 15 -1.57 -3.98 -1.00
C THR A 15 -1.66 -4.47 -2.44
N LEU A 16 -1.78 -5.78 -2.66
CA LEU A 16 -1.85 -6.38 -4.01
C LEU A 16 -2.95 -5.76 -4.88
N ASN A 17 -4.13 -5.54 -4.30
CA ASN A 17 -5.31 -5.02 -5.00
C ASN A 17 -5.54 -3.50 -4.79
N PHE A 18 -4.52 -2.81 -4.26
CA PHE A 18 -4.57 -1.38 -4.03
C PHE A 18 -3.84 -0.63 -5.16
N ASN A 19 -4.63 0.02 -6.01
CA ASN A 19 -4.15 0.79 -7.16
C ASN A 19 -3.93 2.27 -6.84
N ASN A 20 -4.51 2.78 -5.74
CA ASN A 20 -4.48 4.19 -5.36
C ASN A 20 -3.44 4.48 -4.27
N LEU A 21 -2.38 3.67 -4.17
CA LEU A 21 -1.30 3.91 -3.22
C LEU A 21 -0.25 4.82 -3.84
N LYS A 22 0.21 5.78 -3.03
CA LYS A 22 1.26 6.70 -3.41
C LYS A 22 2.60 5.96 -3.52
N GLY A 23 3.40 6.33 -4.52
CA GLY A 23 4.77 5.85 -4.69
C GLY A 23 4.95 4.60 -5.57
N PRO A 24 6.19 4.20 -5.86
CA PRO A 24 6.49 3.07 -6.74
C PRO A 24 6.22 1.73 -6.05
N LYS A 25 5.70 0.76 -6.81
CA LYS A 25 5.33 -0.60 -6.33
C LYS A 25 6.45 -1.33 -5.58
N LYS A 26 7.72 -1.01 -5.86
CA LYS A 26 8.90 -1.64 -5.23
C LYS A 26 9.25 -1.06 -3.85
N MET A 27 8.87 0.18 -3.55
CA MET A 27 9.20 0.84 -2.28
C MET A 27 8.01 0.92 -1.32
N ARG A 28 6.80 0.65 -1.78
CA ARG A 28 5.62 0.62 -0.92
C ARG A 28 5.58 -0.66 -0.10
N ASP A 29 4.94 -0.58 1.06
CA ASP A 29 4.71 -1.73 1.90
C ASP A 29 3.79 -2.75 1.22
N SER A 30 4.05 -4.03 1.50
CA SER A 30 3.24 -5.14 0.98
C SER A 30 1.90 -5.27 1.71
N PHE A 31 1.80 -4.70 2.91
CA PHE A 31 0.60 -4.70 3.74
C PHE A 31 0.40 -3.30 4.33
N LEU A 32 -0.86 -2.90 4.51
CA LEU A 32 -1.25 -1.62 5.10
C LEU A 32 -1.91 -1.86 6.44
N GLY A 33 -1.60 -0.93 7.35
CA GLY A 33 -2.33 -0.56 8.56
C GLY A 33 -2.58 -1.68 9.55
N PRO A 34 -2.52 -1.45 10.86
CA PRO A 34 -3.40 -2.19 11.75
C PRO A 34 -4.83 -1.67 11.56
N PHE A 35 -5.67 -2.44 10.88
CA PHE A 35 -7.11 -2.20 10.79
C PHE A 35 -7.84 -3.04 11.82
N THR A 36 -8.92 -2.51 12.38
CA THR A 36 -9.76 -3.26 13.33
C THR A 36 -10.69 -4.18 12.56
N LEU A 37 -10.69 -5.46 12.90
CA LEU A 37 -11.70 -6.40 12.44
C LEU A 37 -13.06 -6.07 13.05
N ILE A 38 -14.05 -5.81 12.20
CA ILE A 38 -15.43 -5.54 12.61
C ILE A 38 -16.17 -6.86 12.78
N LYS A 39 -16.10 -7.72 11.75
CA LYS A 39 -16.89 -8.95 11.69
C LYS A 39 -16.18 -10.00 10.84
N LEU A 40 -16.35 -11.26 11.24
CA LEU A 40 -16.03 -12.41 10.41
C LEU A 40 -17.29 -12.81 9.63
N ILE A 41 -17.29 -12.59 8.31
CA ILE A 41 -18.47 -12.85 7.48
C ILE A 41 -18.63 -14.36 7.27
N GLU A 42 -17.51 -15.03 6.95
CA GLU A 42 -17.40 -16.48 6.79
C GLU A 42 -15.96 -16.92 7.07
N LYS A 43 -15.66 -18.23 6.97
CA LYS A 43 -14.30 -18.77 7.09
C LYS A 43 -13.30 -18.15 6.11
N ASN A 44 -13.78 -17.65 4.96
CA ASN A 44 -12.93 -17.17 3.88
C ASN A 44 -12.83 -15.64 3.79
N ALA A 45 -13.66 -14.88 4.51
CA ALA A 45 -13.74 -13.43 4.35
C ALA A 45 -13.98 -12.69 5.67
N VAL A 46 -13.30 -11.55 5.80
CA VAL A 46 -13.35 -10.68 6.98
C VAL A 46 -13.68 -9.26 6.59
N GLU A 47 -14.45 -8.59 7.45
CA GLU A 47 -14.79 -7.17 7.32
C GLU A 47 -13.90 -6.35 8.26
N VAL A 48 -13.20 -5.37 7.71
CA VAL A 48 -12.30 -4.48 8.46
C VAL A 48 -12.77 -3.04 8.40
N LYS A 49 -12.49 -2.30 9.47
CA LYS A 49 -12.71 -0.86 9.54
C LYS A 49 -11.57 -0.14 8.82
N LEU A 50 -11.81 0.25 7.56
CA LEU A 50 -10.88 1.05 6.78
C LEU A 50 -10.90 2.52 7.25
N THR A 51 -9.73 3.16 7.24
CA THR A 51 -9.61 4.62 7.43
C THR A 51 -10.17 5.38 6.23
N GLU A 52 -10.46 6.68 6.42
CA GLU A 52 -11.10 7.53 5.40
C GLU A 52 -10.33 7.57 4.07
N GLU A 53 -8.99 7.51 4.12
CA GLU A 53 -8.11 7.42 2.94
C GLU A 53 -8.43 6.22 2.05
N PHE A 54 -8.92 5.12 2.64
CA PHE A 54 -9.28 3.88 1.97
C PHE A 54 -10.78 3.66 1.87
N SER A 55 -11.62 4.64 2.21
CA SER A 55 -13.09 4.56 2.16
C SER A 55 -13.66 4.13 0.79
N ARG A 56 -12.93 4.39 -0.31
CA ARG A 56 -13.31 3.96 -1.67
C ARG A 56 -13.05 2.48 -1.94
N LYS A 57 -12.36 1.77 -1.05
CA LYS A 57 -12.11 0.33 -1.17
C LYS A 57 -13.19 -0.43 -0.41
N HIS A 58 -13.53 -1.62 -0.92
CA HIS A 58 -14.45 -2.50 -0.20
C HIS A 58 -13.83 -2.91 1.15
N PRO A 59 -14.59 -2.83 2.26
CA PRO A 59 -14.09 -3.18 3.59
C PRO A 59 -13.96 -4.69 3.82
N VAL A 60 -14.45 -5.51 2.88
CA VAL A 60 -14.41 -6.97 2.96
C VAL A 60 -13.22 -7.52 2.18
N PHE A 61 -12.38 -8.31 2.87
CA PHE A 61 -11.20 -8.92 2.29
C PHE A 61 -11.19 -10.44 2.50
N PRO A 62 -10.68 -11.22 1.53
CA PRO A 62 -10.38 -12.62 1.72
C PRO A 62 -9.35 -12.83 2.84
N VAL A 63 -9.52 -13.87 3.65
CA VAL A 63 -8.61 -14.25 4.75
C VAL A 63 -7.17 -14.42 4.27
N SER A 64 -6.96 -14.92 3.05
CA SER A 64 -5.62 -15.08 2.45
C SER A 64 -4.88 -13.75 2.21
N LEU A 65 -5.60 -12.63 2.14
CA LEU A 65 -5.03 -11.28 1.93
C LEU A 65 -4.88 -10.51 3.24
N VAL A 66 -5.18 -11.14 4.38
CA VAL A 66 -5.14 -10.53 5.70
C VAL A 66 -4.11 -11.24 6.58
N LYS A 67 -3.41 -10.48 7.41
CA LYS A 67 -2.45 -11.01 8.38
C LYS A 67 -2.76 -10.48 9.78
N PRO A 68 -2.58 -11.29 10.84
CA PRO A 68 -2.66 -10.77 12.19
C PRO A 68 -1.57 -9.72 12.42
N TYR A 69 -1.94 -8.63 13.08
CA TYR A 69 -0.99 -7.60 13.51
C TYR A 69 -0.46 -7.95 14.90
N PHE A 70 0.87 -8.01 15.04
CA PHE A 70 1.53 -8.21 16.33
C PHE A 70 2.18 -6.91 16.75
N GLN A 71 1.67 -6.32 17.83
CA GLN A 71 2.30 -5.15 18.41
C GLN A 71 3.66 -5.53 18.99
N THR A 72 4.66 -4.67 18.78
CA THR A 72 5.97 -4.86 19.41
C THR A 72 5.82 -4.58 20.89
N GLU A 73 6.11 -5.58 21.73
CA GLU A 73 6.14 -5.39 23.17
C GLU A 73 7.47 -4.76 23.57
N GLU A 74 7.39 -3.56 24.14
CA GLU A 74 8.55 -2.75 24.53
C GLU A 74 9.40 -3.47 25.59
N ASP A 75 8.75 -4.19 26.52
CA ASP A 75 9.42 -4.95 27.58
C ASP A 75 10.28 -6.10 27.03
N LYS A 76 9.86 -6.73 25.93
CA LYS A 76 10.59 -7.84 25.30
C LYS A 76 11.77 -7.34 24.47
N PHE A 77 11.70 -6.12 23.94
CA PHE A 77 12.70 -5.56 23.02
C PHE A 77 13.03 -4.09 23.32
N PRO A 78 13.61 -3.78 24.50
CA PRO A 78 13.85 -2.40 24.94
C PRO A 78 14.81 -1.62 24.04
N SER A 79 15.64 -2.29 23.24
CA SER A 79 16.57 -1.66 22.30
C SER A 79 15.93 -1.23 20.97
N ARG A 80 14.71 -1.69 20.63
CA ARG A 80 14.02 -1.26 19.41
C ARG A 80 13.37 0.10 19.63
N LYS A 81 13.92 1.13 18.98
CA LYS A 81 13.31 2.46 18.94
C LYS A 81 12.52 2.63 17.64
N ASN A 82 11.21 2.86 17.73
CA ASN A 82 10.37 3.23 16.59
C ASN A 82 10.55 4.71 16.25
N ASN A 83 11.78 5.11 15.93
CA ASN A 83 12.03 6.50 15.54
C ASN A 83 11.66 6.65 14.06
N PRO A 84 10.69 7.50 13.71
CA PRO A 84 10.42 7.79 12.30
C PRO A 84 11.71 8.32 11.67
N THR A 85 12.12 7.74 10.54
CA THR A 85 13.28 8.23 9.80
C THR A 85 13.07 9.71 9.49
N PRO A 86 14.03 10.58 9.83
CA PRO A 86 13.91 11.99 9.50
C PRO A 86 13.75 12.14 7.98
N PRO A 87 12.91 13.08 7.51
CA PRO A 87 12.77 13.33 6.08
C PRO A 87 14.15 13.68 5.51
N VAL A 88 14.59 12.93 4.50
CA VAL A 88 15.80 13.28 3.74
C VAL A 88 15.48 14.56 2.98
N ILE A 89 16.10 15.67 3.39
CA ILE A 89 16.09 16.91 2.63
C ILE A 89 17.02 16.66 1.45
N VAL A 90 16.45 16.37 0.28
CA VAL A 90 17.22 16.35 -0.96
C VAL A 90 17.37 17.81 -1.36
N GLU A 91 18.57 18.37 -1.22
CA GLU A 91 18.90 19.64 -1.85
C GLU A 91 18.75 19.42 -3.36
N LEU A 92 17.67 19.93 -3.93
CA LEU A 92 17.48 19.99 -5.38
C LEU A 92 18.47 21.03 -5.88
N GLU A 93 19.71 20.62 -6.12
CA GLU A 93 20.61 21.43 -6.93
C GLU A 93 19.98 21.53 -8.31
N ASP A 94 19.49 22.73 -8.64
CA ASP A 94 19.02 23.14 -9.97
C ASP A 94 20.15 23.11 -11.02
N SER A 95 20.96 22.06 -11.01
CA SER A 95 21.87 21.76 -12.10
C SER A 95 21.01 21.44 -13.31
N PRO A 96 21.13 22.19 -14.43
CA PRO A 96 20.40 21.87 -15.64
C PRO A 96 20.93 20.54 -16.15
N CYS A 97 20.26 19.44 -15.81
CA CYS A 97 20.52 18.14 -16.41
C CYS A 97 20.22 18.29 -17.91
N PRO A 98 21.21 18.19 -18.81
CA PRO A 98 20.91 18.21 -20.24
C PRO A 98 20.12 16.95 -20.55
N VAL A 99 18.83 17.12 -20.80
CA VAL A 99 17.90 16.03 -21.10
C VAL A 99 18.41 15.34 -22.37
N LYS A 100 18.98 14.14 -22.24
CA LYS A 100 19.39 13.33 -23.39
C LYS A 100 18.11 12.85 -24.08
N LYS A 101 17.73 13.52 -25.18
CA LYS A 101 16.71 13.18 -26.20
C LYS A 101 15.52 12.34 -25.70
N ILE A 102 14.32 12.90 -25.79
CA ILE A 102 13.06 12.16 -25.61
C ILE A 102 12.95 11.09 -26.72
N ILE A 103 13.20 9.82 -26.40
CA ILE A 103 12.94 8.69 -27.31
C ILE A 103 11.61 8.06 -26.89
N LYS A 104 10.49 8.68 -27.30
CA LYS A 104 9.19 7.98 -27.28
C LYS A 104 8.24 8.61 -28.28
N ALA A 105 8.18 8.03 -29.48
CA ALA A 105 7.13 8.28 -30.44
C ALA A 105 5.80 7.74 -29.87
N ILE A 106 4.90 8.64 -29.47
CA ILE A 106 3.53 8.26 -29.08
C ILE A 106 2.74 8.09 -30.37
N LYS A 107 2.18 6.90 -30.61
CA LYS A 107 1.23 6.70 -31.73
C LYS A 107 -0.12 7.30 -31.34
N ILE A 108 -0.46 8.44 -31.93
CA ILE A 108 -1.76 9.08 -31.75
C ILE A 108 -2.72 8.56 -32.82
N ARG A 109 -3.94 8.20 -32.44
CA ARG A 109 -5.04 7.88 -33.36
C ARG A 109 -5.77 9.17 -33.70
N LEU A 110 -5.67 9.62 -34.94
CA LEU A 110 -6.49 10.70 -35.50
C LEU A 110 -7.24 10.14 -36.71
N ASN A 111 -8.56 10.32 -36.75
CA ASN A 111 -9.43 9.91 -37.85
C ASN A 111 -9.22 8.44 -38.30
N GLY A 112 -9.17 7.52 -37.33
CA GLY A 112 -9.06 6.08 -37.59
C GLY A 112 -7.70 5.59 -38.09
N LYS A 113 -6.71 6.47 -38.26
CA LYS A 113 -5.35 6.11 -38.72
C LYS A 113 -4.32 6.44 -37.64
N TYR A 114 -3.34 5.54 -37.49
CA TYR A 114 -2.20 5.76 -36.59
C TYR A 114 -1.12 6.54 -37.32
N GLN A 115 -0.68 7.66 -36.76
CA GLN A 115 0.49 8.39 -37.25
C GLN A 115 1.61 8.39 -36.19
N ARG A 116 2.87 8.39 -36.65
CA ARG A 116 4.07 8.50 -35.81
C ARG A 116 4.56 9.95 -35.89
N GLN A 117 4.75 10.60 -34.74
CA GLN A 117 5.60 11.78 -34.58
C GLN A 117 6.93 11.35 -33.97
#